data_AF-A0A0F3GYS7-F1
#
_entry.id   AF-A0A0F3GYS7-F1
#
_cell.length_a   1.000
_cell.length_b   1.000
_cell.length_c   1.000
_cell.angle_alpha   90.00
_cell.angle_beta   90.00
_cell.angle_gamma   90.00
#
_symmetry.space_group_name_H-M   'P 1'
#
loop_
_entity.id
_entity.type
_entity.pdbx_description
1 polymer ?
#
loop_
_entity_poly.entity_id
_entity_poly.type
_entity_poly.pdbx_seq_one_letter_code
_entity_poly.pdbx_strand_id
1 'polypeptide(L)'
;MQVQKIPEVAVLTSAFFVVSLVHVPVGPTSVHLLMNGLLGVLLGWPAFPAIFVAMVLQALLFQFGGFTTLGVNTLVMAAPAIVVYYLFGTAIKRGNHHLAFATGFAAGACSVVLGGLITALCLYLTGEAFYTAAKAMLIAHLPLMIIEGIVTSFCVSFLRKVKPEILAIPMVESE
;
A
#
# COMPACT_ATOMS: atom_id res chain seq x y z
N MET A 1 -14.15 -4.12 15.39
CA MET A 1 -13.90 -5.03 14.25
C MET A 1 -14.68 -6.31 14.51
N GLN A 2 -15.47 -6.80 13.56
CA GLN A 2 -16.11 -8.11 13.73
C GLN A 2 -15.01 -9.19 13.73
N VAL A 3 -15.08 -10.15 14.65
CA VAL A 3 -14.05 -11.22 14.82
C VAL A 3 -13.75 -11.95 13.51
N GLN A 4 -14.75 -12.06 12.63
CA GLN A 4 -14.67 -12.70 11.31
C GLN A 4 -13.69 -12.02 10.35
N LYS A 5 -13.30 -10.75 10.56
CA LYS A 5 -12.33 -10.04 9.70
C LYS A 5 -10.87 -10.21 10.12
N ILE A 6 -10.61 -10.78 11.30
CA ILE A 6 -9.23 -11.00 11.80
C ILE A 6 -8.41 -11.88 10.84
N PRO A 7 -8.93 -13.02 10.31
CA PRO A 7 -8.16 -13.86 9.40
C PRO A 7 -7.80 -13.15 8.09
N GLU A 8 -8.72 -12.36 7.53
CA GLU A 8 -8.48 -11.59 6.31
C GLU A 8 -7.38 -10.56 6.50
N VAL A 9 -7.44 -9.78 7.60
CA VAL A 9 -6.40 -8.82 7.96
C VAL A 9 -5.06 -9.53 8.15
N ALA A 10 -5.03 -10.68 8.83
CA ALA A 10 -3.80 -11.45 9.04
C ALA A 10 -3.17 -11.95 7.74
N VAL A 11 -3.97 -12.48 6.81
CA VAL A 11 -3.49 -12.95 5.50
C VAL A 11 -2.99 -11.80 4.63
N LEU A 12 -3.70 -10.67 4.60
CA LEU A 12 -3.24 -9.50 3.83
C LEU A 12 -1.98 -8.87 4.46
N THR A 13 -1.88 -8.88 5.79
CA THR A 13 -0.68 -8.43 6.51
C THR A 13 0.51 -9.34 6.22
N SER A 14 0.33 -10.66 6.21
CA SER A 14 1.41 -11.60 5.92
C SER A 14 1.86 -11.53 4.46
N ALA A 15 0.92 -11.39 3.51
CA ALA A 15 1.24 -11.17 2.11
C ALA A 15 2.04 -9.87 1.91
N PHE A 16 1.58 -8.76 2.51
CA PHE A 16 2.32 -7.49 2.51
C PHE A 16 3.72 -7.65 3.08
N PHE A 17 3.85 -8.29 4.24
CA PHE A 17 5.13 -8.55 4.88
C PHE A 17 6.09 -9.32 3.96
N VAL A 18 5.66 -10.42 3.36
CA VAL A 18 6.51 -11.24 2.48
C VAL A 18 6.89 -10.48 1.21
N VAL A 19 5.93 -9.82 0.56
CA VAL A 19 6.17 -9.09 -0.70
C VAL A 19 7.09 -7.88 -0.48
N SER A 20 6.91 -7.15 0.61
CA SER A 20 7.73 -5.98 0.94
C SER A 20 9.19 -6.32 1.31
N LEU A 21 9.50 -7.58 1.65
CA LEU A 21 10.88 -8.02 1.86
C LEU A 21 11.66 -8.12 0.54
N VAL A 22 10.97 -8.28 -0.59
CA VAL A 22 11.60 -8.28 -1.91
C VAL A 22 11.94 -6.84 -2.30
N HIS A 23 13.16 -6.43 -1.95
CA HIS A 23 13.70 -5.12 -2.30
C HIS A 23 14.86 -5.26 -3.28
N VAL A 24 14.86 -4.42 -4.31
CA VAL A 24 15.94 -4.33 -5.29
C VAL A 24 16.73 -3.05 -5.00
N PRO A 25 18.05 -3.13 -4.80
CA PRO A 25 18.88 -1.95 -4.62
C PRO A 25 18.94 -1.17 -5.94
N VAL A 26 18.56 0.10 -5.90
CA VAL A 26 18.60 1.04 -7.03
C VAL A 26 19.37 2.28 -6.60
N GLY A 27 20.68 2.28 -6.84
CA GLY A 27 21.58 3.36 -6.44
C GLY A 27 21.63 3.54 -4.91
N PRO A 28 21.46 4.76 -4.38
CA PRO A 28 21.48 5.01 -2.93
C PRO A 28 20.17 4.62 -2.22
N THR A 29 19.18 4.07 -2.96
CA THR A 29 17.85 3.75 -2.45
C THR A 29 17.47 2.31 -2.77
N SER A 30 16.53 1.74 -2.03
CA SER A 30 15.96 0.42 -2.33
C SER A 30 14.50 0.59 -2.74
N VAL A 31 14.13 -0.01 -3.86
CA VAL A 31 12.76 -0.06 -4.34
C VAL A 31 12.17 -1.41 -3.96
N HIS A 32 10.99 -1.41 -3.36
CA HIS A 32 10.25 -2.63 -3.02
C HIS A 32 8.78 -2.42 -3.36
N LEU A 33 8.07 -3.53 -3.53
CA LEU A 33 6.62 -3.48 -3.69
C LEU A 33 5.99 -3.04 -2.36
N LEU A 34 5.22 -1.97 -2.43
CA LEU A 34 4.60 -1.30 -1.28
C LEU A 34 3.24 -1.90 -0.97
N MET A 35 2.45 -2.31 -1.97
CA MET A 35 1.07 -2.79 -1.81
C MET A 35 0.12 -1.87 -1.00
N ASN A 36 0.53 -0.64 -0.68
CA ASN A 36 -0.24 0.29 0.16
C ASN A 36 -1.61 0.60 -0.45
N GLY A 37 -1.66 0.81 -1.77
CA GLY A 37 -2.89 1.00 -2.52
C GLY A 37 -3.87 -0.17 -2.35
N LEU A 38 -3.37 -1.39 -2.50
CA LEU A 38 -4.18 -2.59 -2.36
C LEU A 38 -4.65 -2.78 -0.92
N LEU A 39 -3.76 -2.68 0.07
CA LEU A 39 -4.13 -2.83 1.49
C LEU A 39 -5.17 -1.79 1.90
N GLY A 40 -5.00 -0.54 1.48
CA GLY A 40 -5.97 0.53 1.72
C GLY A 40 -7.35 0.20 1.16
N VAL A 41 -7.42 -0.19 -0.11
CA VAL A 41 -8.70 -0.51 -0.77
C VAL A 41 -9.41 -1.71 -0.14
N LEU A 42 -8.67 -2.77 0.20
CA LEU A 42 -9.24 -4.00 0.74
C LEU A 42 -9.62 -3.86 2.22
N LEU A 43 -8.70 -3.36 3.04
CA LEU A 43 -8.86 -3.35 4.49
C LEU A 43 -9.53 -2.09 5.01
N GLY A 44 -9.33 -0.93 4.37
CA GLY A 44 -9.69 0.37 4.91
C GLY A 44 -8.87 0.71 6.15
N TRP A 45 -9.52 1.19 7.22
CA TRP A 45 -8.84 1.53 8.49
C TRP A 45 -7.93 0.43 9.07
N PRO A 46 -8.34 -0.85 9.10
CA PRO A 46 -7.48 -1.96 9.49
C PRO A 46 -6.14 -2.05 8.73
N ALA A 47 -5.96 -1.39 7.58
CA ALA A 47 -4.68 -1.31 6.90
C ALA A 47 -3.59 -0.66 7.78
N PHE A 48 -3.95 0.30 8.63
CA PHE A 48 -2.98 0.96 9.50
C PHE A 48 -2.34 0.01 10.52
N PRO A 49 -3.10 -0.67 11.41
CA PRO A 49 -2.52 -1.64 12.33
C PRO A 49 -1.90 -2.85 11.61
N ALA A 50 -2.41 -3.26 10.44
CA ALA A 50 -1.81 -4.30 9.62
C ALA A 50 -0.38 -3.92 9.19
N ILE A 51 -0.21 -2.75 8.57
CA ILE A 51 1.07 -2.24 8.11
C ILE A 51 2.02 -2.06 9.30
N PHE A 52 1.55 -1.51 10.43
CA PHE A 52 2.35 -1.38 11.64
C PHE A 52 2.92 -2.72 12.12
N VAL A 53 2.07 -3.76 12.21
CA VAL A 53 2.52 -5.10 12.63
C VAL A 53 3.57 -5.66 11.67
N ALA A 54 3.37 -5.52 10.36
CA ALA A 54 4.35 -5.94 9.38
C ALA A 54 5.69 -5.18 9.51
N MET A 55 5.66 -3.86 9.75
CA MET A 55 6.87 -3.06 10.00
C MET A 55 7.60 -3.49 11.28
N VAL A 56 6.87 -3.80 12.36
CA VAL A 56 7.46 -4.35 13.59
C VAL A 56 8.17 -5.68 13.30
N LEU A 57 7.53 -6.57 12.54
CA LEU A 57 8.13 -7.85 12.17
C LEU A 57 9.36 -7.67 11.28
N GLN A 58 9.36 -6.69 10.39
CA GLN A 58 10.52 -6.39 9.54
C GLN A 58 11.71 -5.89 10.38
N ALA A 59 11.46 -4.98 11.31
CA ALA A 59 12.47 -4.47 12.22
C ALA A 59 13.01 -5.57 13.13
N LEU A 60 12.14 -6.45 13.65
CA LEU A 60 12.53 -7.51 14.57
C LEU A 60 13.30 -8.65 13.88
N LEU A 61 12.74 -9.19 12.79
CA LEU A 61 13.24 -10.43 12.17
C LEU A 61 14.34 -10.18 11.14
N PHE A 62 14.29 -9.04 10.44
CA PHE A 62 15.18 -8.75 9.32
C PHE A 62 16.06 -7.52 9.58
N GLN A 63 15.93 -6.88 10.75
CA GLN A 63 16.64 -5.63 11.08
C GLN A 63 16.45 -4.54 10.02
N PHE A 64 15.32 -4.59 9.31
CA PHE A 64 14.97 -3.66 8.25
C PHE A 64 14.07 -2.56 8.81
N GLY A 65 14.38 -1.30 8.50
CA GLY A 65 13.54 -0.16 8.88
C GLY A 65 13.70 0.35 10.31
N GLY A 66 14.39 -0.35 11.22
CA GLY A 66 14.81 0.14 12.55
C GLY A 66 13.69 0.51 13.55
N PHE A 67 13.93 0.32 14.85
CA PHE A 67 12.93 0.63 15.88
C PHE A 67 12.72 2.14 16.11
N THR A 68 13.76 2.95 15.96
CA THR A 68 13.69 4.42 16.14
C THR A 68 12.90 5.09 15.02
N THR A 69 12.98 4.55 13.81
CA THR A 69 12.29 5.03 12.61
C THR A 69 10.94 4.37 12.37
N LEU A 70 10.54 3.39 13.20
CA LEU A 70 9.31 2.62 13.08
C LEU A 70 8.05 3.50 12.96
N GLY A 71 7.97 4.57 13.76
CA GLY A 71 6.83 5.49 13.72
C GLY A 71 6.69 6.20 12.38
N VAL A 72 7.78 6.78 11.88
CA VAL A 72 7.81 7.48 10.59
C VAL A 72 7.57 6.51 9.44
N ASN A 73 8.20 5.32 9.46
CA ASN A 73 7.99 4.29 8.43
C ASN A 73 6.53 3.83 8.39
N THR A 74 5.91 3.64 9.55
CA THR A 74 4.49 3.30 9.64
C THR A 74 3.63 4.41 9.03
N LEU A 75 3.90 5.67 9.33
CA LEU A 75 3.15 6.80 8.75
C LEU A 75 3.33 6.90 7.24
N VAL A 76 4.56 6.79 6.75
CA VAL A 76 4.90 6.79 5.32
C VAL A 76 4.14 5.71 4.56
N MET A 77 3.98 4.53 5.15
CA MET A 77 3.33 3.39 4.51
C MET A 77 1.80 3.39 4.68
N ALA A 78 1.33 3.62 5.91
CA ALA A 78 -0.08 3.50 6.26
C ALA A 78 -0.90 4.73 5.89
N ALA A 79 -0.36 5.95 5.98
CA ALA A 79 -1.13 7.15 5.66
C ALA A 79 -1.60 7.15 4.19
N PRO A 80 -0.75 6.84 3.18
CA PRO A 80 -1.21 6.68 1.80
C PRO A 80 -2.30 5.64 1.65
N ALA A 81 -2.20 4.49 2.34
CA ALA A 81 -3.21 3.43 2.30
C ALA A 81 -4.59 3.92 2.80
N ILE A 82 -4.62 4.72 3.86
CA ILE A 82 -5.86 5.32 4.36
C ILE A 82 -6.39 6.39 3.40
N VAL A 83 -5.53 7.23 2.83
CA VAL A 83 -5.96 8.27 1.88
C VAL A 83 -6.59 7.64 0.64
N VAL A 84 -5.95 6.63 0.04
CA VAL A 84 -6.48 5.97 -1.17
C VAL A 84 -7.75 5.15 -0.89
N TYR A 85 -7.90 4.60 0.33
CA TYR A 85 -9.16 4.00 0.76
C TYR A 85 -10.32 4.99 0.65
N TYR A 86 -10.16 6.20 1.16
CA TYR A 86 -11.20 7.23 1.12
C TYR A 86 -11.43 7.79 -0.29
N LEU A 87 -10.37 7.98 -1.07
CA LEU A 87 -10.47 8.54 -2.43
C LEU A 87 -11.08 7.56 -3.44
N PHE A 88 -10.69 6.28 -3.39
CA PHE A 88 -11.01 5.32 -4.46
C PHE A 88 -11.89 4.17 -4.00
N GLY A 89 -12.01 3.90 -2.70
CA GLY A 89 -12.73 2.75 -2.17
C GLY A 89 -14.20 2.69 -2.61
N THR A 90 -14.91 3.81 -2.63
CA THR A 90 -16.32 3.85 -3.07
C THR A 90 -16.47 3.53 -4.55
N ALA A 91 -15.58 4.06 -5.39
CA ALA A 91 -15.64 3.86 -6.84
C ALA A 91 -15.30 2.42 -7.22
N ILE A 92 -14.38 1.77 -6.51
CA ILE A 92 -14.05 0.35 -6.69
C ILE A 92 -15.24 -0.55 -6.35
N LYS A 93 -16.00 -0.20 -5.30
CA LYS A 93 -17.15 -0.97 -4.83
C LYS A 93 -18.39 -0.84 -5.71
N ARG A 94 -18.70 0.39 -6.14
CA ARG A 94 -19.96 0.72 -6.83
C ARG A 94 -19.82 0.86 -8.34
N GLY A 95 -18.60 1.07 -8.85
CA GLY A 95 -18.34 1.24 -10.28
C GLY A 95 -18.55 -0.03 -11.08
N ASN A 96 -18.56 0.05 -12.41
CA ASN A 96 -18.49 -1.13 -13.28
C ASN A 96 -17.06 -1.72 -13.32
N HIS A 97 -16.85 -2.82 -14.06
CA HIS A 97 -15.55 -3.48 -14.13
C HIS A 97 -14.42 -2.55 -14.62
N HIS A 98 -14.67 -1.75 -15.65
CA HIS A 98 -13.69 -0.81 -16.20
C HIS A 98 -13.34 0.31 -15.21
N LEU A 99 -14.35 0.85 -14.50
CA LEU A 99 -14.13 1.87 -13.49
C LEU A 99 -13.33 1.31 -12.30
N ALA A 100 -13.62 0.08 -11.87
CA ALA A 100 -12.87 -0.58 -10.80
C ALA A 100 -11.40 -0.84 -11.20
N PHE A 101 -11.14 -1.22 -12.45
CA PHE A 101 -9.77 -1.37 -12.95
C PHE A 101 -9.02 -0.03 -12.96
N ALA A 102 -9.62 1.02 -13.51
CA ALA A 102 -9.01 2.35 -13.58
C ALA A 102 -8.77 2.95 -12.18
N THR A 103 -9.73 2.79 -11.27
CA THR A 103 -9.62 3.28 -9.89
C THR A 103 -8.68 2.43 -9.05
N GLY A 104 -8.56 1.13 -9.32
CA GLY A 104 -7.51 0.28 -8.77
C GLY A 104 -6.11 0.73 -9.18
N PHE A 105 -5.92 1.06 -10.47
CA PHE A 105 -4.66 1.64 -10.95
C PHE A 105 -4.35 2.96 -10.27
N ALA A 106 -5.33 3.87 -10.21
CA ALA A 106 -5.20 5.15 -9.54
C ALA A 106 -4.88 5.00 -8.05
N ALA A 107 -5.50 4.05 -7.35
CA ALA A 107 -5.21 3.76 -5.94
C ALA A 107 -3.78 3.28 -5.73
N GLY A 108 -3.30 2.33 -6.55
CA GLY A 108 -1.91 1.87 -6.52
C GLY A 108 -0.94 3.01 -6.77
N ALA A 109 -1.06 3.69 -7.91
CA ALA A 109 -0.18 4.80 -8.29
C ALA A 109 -0.18 5.97 -7.28
N CYS A 110 -1.37 6.40 -6.84
CA CYS A 110 -1.51 7.48 -5.87
C CYS A 110 -0.86 7.13 -4.52
N SER A 111 -0.97 5.87 -4.09
CA SER A 111 -0.33 5.43 -2.84
C SER A 111 1.19 5.54 -2.88
N VAL A 112 1.81 5.23 -4.03
CA VAL A 112 3.27 5.36 -4.23
C VAL A 112 3.69 6.83 -4.21
N VAL A 113 2.96 7.69 -4.92
CA VAL A 113 3.26 9.12 -4.97
C VAL A 113 3.15 9.75 -3.59
N LEU A 114 2.06 9.47 -2.87
CA LEU A 114 1.87 9.99 -1.51
C LEU A 114 2.96 9.47 -0.55
N GLY A 115 3.26 8.17 -0.58
CA GLY A 115 4.33 7.60 0.25
C GLY A 115 5.69 8.21 -0.06
N GLY A 116 6.01 8.38 -1.35
CA GLY A 116 7.23 9.03 -1.81
C GLY A 116 7.33 10.49 -1.38
N LEU A 117 6.24 11.26 -1.47
CA LEU A 117 6.19 12.65 -1.03
C LEU A 117 6.35 12.79 0.48
N ILE A 118 5.68 11.95 1.28
CA ILE A 118 5.84 11.94 2.74
C ILE A 118 7.28 11.59 3.10
N THR A 119 7.86 10.56 2.46
CA THR A 119 9.26 10.16 2.68
C THR A 119 10.22 11.29 2.32
N ALA A 120 10.05 11.91 1.15
CA ALA A 120 10.89 13.02 0.70
C ALA A 120 10.79 14.22 1.64
N LEU A 121 9.59 14.53 2.15
CA LEU A 121 9.39 15.57 3.15
C LEU A 121 10.12 15.24 4.46
N CYS A 122 10.00 14.02 4.97
CA CYS A 122 10.73 13.57 6.15
C CYS A 122 12.25 13.71 5.97
N LEU A 123 12.79 13.28 4.82
CA LEU A 123 14.21 13.42 4.50
C LEU A 123 14.64 14.89 4.41
N TYR A 124 13.82 15.73 3.78
CA TYR A 124 14.08 17.16 3.67
C TYR A 124 14.15 17.83 5.05
N LEU A 125 13.23 17.49 5.95
CA LEU A 125 13.20 18.02 7.33
C LEU A 125 14.37 17.52 8.19
N THR A 126 15.01 16.41 7.83
CA THR A 126 16.21 15.90 8.53
C THR A 126 17.44 16.77 8.27
N GLY A 127 17.55 17.40 7.10
CA GLY A 127 18.61 18.36 6.78
C GLY A 127 19.19 18.23 5.37
N GLU A 128 20.01 19.21 4.98
CA GLU A 128 20.52 19.37 3.60
C GLU A 128 21.29 18.14 3.08
N ALA A 129 21.95 17.41 3.97
CA ALA A 129 22.67 16.18 3.64
C ALA A 129 21.77 15.11 2.97
N PHE A 130 20.46 15.15 3.20
CA PHE A 130 19.51 14.17 2.69
C PHE A 130 18.76 14.61 1.43
N TYR A 131 19.01 15.82 0.91
CA TYR A 131 18.29 16.32 -0.27
C TYR A 131 18.53 15.49 -1.52
N THR A 132 19.77 15.02 -1.72
CA THR A 132 20.11 14.13 -2.83
C THR A 132 19.39 12.79 -2.70
N ALA A 133 19.31 12.23 -1.48
CA ALA A 133 18.58 11.00 -1.22
C ALA A 133 17.07 11.16 -1.47
N ALA A 134 16.47 12.29 -1.05
CA ALA A 134 15.06 12.58 -1.29
C ALA A 134 14.73 12.67 -2.79
N LYS A 135 15.56 13.34 -3.59
CA LYS A 135 15.40 13.41 -5.05
C LYS A 135 15.57 12.05 -5.72
N ALA A 136 16.63 11.31 -5.34
CA ALA A 136 16.88 9.97 -5.86
C ALA A 136 15.72 9.01 -5.57
N MET A 137 15.17 9.07 -4.35
CA MET A 137 14.01 8.28 -3.93
C MET A 137 12.79 8.54 -4.82
N LEU A 138 12.43 9.80 -5.06
CA LEU A 138 11.28 10.15 -5.90
C LEU A 138 11.45 9.65 -7.34
N ILE A 139 12.66 9.79 -7.90
CA ILE A 139 12.97 9.31 -9.25
C ILE A 139 12.88 7.77 -9.32
N ALA A 140 13.43 7.07 -8.32
CA ALA A 140 13.38 5.61 -8.26
C ALA A 140 11.95 5.06 -8.12
N HIS A 141 11.02 5.84 -7.55
CA HIS A 141 9.63 5.42 -7.34
C HIS A 141 8.70 5.75 -8.51
N LEU A 142 9.15 6.51 -9.52
CA LEU A 142 8.36 6.81 -10.73
C LEU A 142 7.99 5.55 -11.53
N PRO A 143 8.94 4.63 -11.85
CA PRO A 143 8.60 3.36 -12.49
C PRO A 143 7.75 2.47 -11.58
N LEU A 144 8.03 2.48 -10.27
CA LEU A 144 7.30 1.68 -9.29
C LEU A 144 5.82 2.08 -9.22
N MET A 145 5.50 3.37 -9.38
CA MET A 145 4.12 3.86 -9.43
C MET A 145 3.29 3.12 -10.49
N ILE A 146 3.87 2.89 -11.67
CA ILE A 146 3.19 2.18 -12.77
C ILE A 146 2.99 0.72 -12.40
N ILE A 147 4.03 0.08 -11.85
CA ILE A 147 3.99 -1.33 -11.43
C ILE A 147 2.93 -1.54 -10.34
N GLU A 148 2.94 -0.72 -9.30
CA GLU A 148 1.97 -0.78 -8.20
C GLU A 148 0.53 -0.50 -8.66
N GLY A 149 0.36 0.45 -9.59
CA GLY A 149 -0.93 0.70 -10.24
C GLY A 149 -1.44 -0.55 -10.97
N ILE A 150 -0.58 -1.18 -11.78
CA ILE A 150 -0.94 -2.40 -12.53
C ILE A 150 -1.27 -3.54 -11.57
N VAL A 151 -0.41 -3.80 -10.58
CA VAL A 151 -0.63 -4.88 -9.59
C VAL A 151 -1.94 -4.66 -8.85
N THR A 152 -2.19 -3.43 -8.38
CA THR A 152 -3.43 -3.10 -7.66
C THR A 152 -4.67 -3.26 -8.54
N SER A 153 -4.63 -2.81 -9.80
CA SER A 153 -5.76 -2.94 -10.71
C SER A 153 -6.08 -4.39 -11.05
N PHE A 154 -5.05 -5.22 -11.28
CA PHE A 154 -5.20 -6.66 -11.51
C PHE A 154 -5.80 -7.36 -10.28
N CYS A 155 -5.27 -7.09 -9.09
CA CYS A 155 -5.80 -7.67 -7.85
C CYS A 155 -7.26 -7.27 -7.61
N VAL A 156 -7.61 -5.99 -7.77
CA VAL A 156 -8.99 -5.50 -7.61
C VAL A 156 -9.92 -6.17 -8.62
N SER A 157 -9.54 -6.21 -9.90
CA SER A 157 -10.35 -6.84 -10.95
C SER A 157 -10.52 -8.34 -10.79
N PHE A 158 -9.48 -9.04 -10.30
CA PHE A 158 -9.53 -10.46 -10.01
C PHE A 158 -10.43 -10.75 -8.81
N LEU A 159 -10.22 -10.05 -7.69
CA LEU A 159 -11.02 -10.21 -6.47
C LEU A 159 -12.50 -9.91 -6.72
N ARG A 160 -12.79 -8.92 -7.57
CA ARG A 160 -14.17 -8.62 -7.96
C ARG A 160 -14.87 -9.77 -8.68
N LYS A 161 -14.13 -10.62 -9.41
CA LYS A 161 -14.68 -11.79 -10.10
C LYS A 161 -14.77 -13.02 -9.20
N VAL A 162 -13.77 -13.22 -8.33
CA VAL A 162 -13.61 -14.48 -7.58
C VAL A 162 -14.15 -14.39 -6.13
N LYS A 163 -14.03 -13.23 -5.50
CA LYS A 163 -14.36 -12.98 -4.07
C LYS A 163 -14.91 -11.54 -3.88
N PRO A 164 -16.04 -11.17 -4.51
CA PRO A 164 -16.59 -9.82 -4.42
C PRO A 164 -16.91 -9.37 -2.97
N GLU A 165 -17.18 -10.34 -2.08
CA GLU A 165 -17.39 -10.13 -0.64
C GLU A 165 -16.22 -9.42 0.05
N ILE A 166 -14.97 -9.70 -0.35
CA ILE A 166 -13.75 -9.05 0.20
C ILE A 166 -13.75 -7.56 -0.13
N LEU A 167 -14.28 -7.18 -1.29
CA LEU A 167 -14.43 -5.78 -1.67
C LEU A 167 -15.67 -5.14 -1.02
N ALA A 168 -16.45 -5.86 -0.22
CA ALA A 168 -17.76 -5.43 0.27
C ALA A 168 -18.71 -4.98 -0.85
N ILE A 169 -18.64 -5.66 -2.00
CA ILE A 169 -19.59 -5.49 -3.11
C ILE A 169 -20.79 -6.40 -2.79
N PRO A 170 -22.03 -5.86 -2.70
CA PRO A 170 -23.21 -6.69 -2.48
C PRO A 170 -23.37 -7.67 -3.64
N MET A 171 -23.56 -8.95 -3.31
CA MET A 171 -23.92 -9.98 -4.28
C MET A 171 -25.30 -9.63 -4.84
N VAL A 172 -25.40 -9.43 -6.15
CA VAL A 172 -26.71 -9.47 -6.80
C VAL A 172 -27.05 -10.94 -6.93
N GLU A 173 -27.96 -11.43 -6.09
CA GLU A 173 -28.56 -12.75 -6.29
C GLU A 173 -29.26 -12.74 -7.65
N SER A 174 -28.75 -13.53 -8.59
CA SER A 174 -29.47 -13.87 -9.81
C SER A 174 -30.49 -14.94 -9.45
N GLU A 175 -31.76 -14.55 -9.38
CA GLU A 175 -32.91 -15.48 -9.42
C GLU A 175 -33.01 -16.20 -10.77
#